data_AF-A0A812A3A8-F1
#
_entry.id   AF-A0A812A3A8-F1
#
_cell.length_a   1.000
_cell.length_b   1.000
_cell.length_c   1.000
_cell.angle_alpha   90.00
_cell.angle_beta   90.00
_cell.angle_gamma   90.00
#
_symmetry.space_group_name_H-M   'P 1'
#
loop_
_entity.id
_entity.type
_entity.pdbx_description
1 polymer ?
#
loop_
_entity_poly.entity_id
_entity_poly.type
_entity_poly.pdbx_seq_one_letter_code
_entity_poly.pdbx_strand_id
1 'polypeptide(L)'
;MTIEHVSTVSKLRKLLERKQFGENITIPKRDMQIPSGCRETLLGDPNGSHKQYRCDQNDQNIHILEYDDRYEVHKDRVDPRKDPLGHLISDSPETLTALGVAIFSFVKLKNDPQKAVIVSTMAGIFAYYSLKNM
;
A
#
# COMPACT_ATOMS: atom_id res chain seq x y z
N MET A 1 -14.18 10.08 -26.30
CA MET A 1 -12.97 9.65 -25.58
C MET A 1 -11.79 10.42 -26.19
N THR A 2 -11.16 11.32 -25.45
CA THR A 2 -10.15 12.26 -26.00
C THR A 2 -8.77 11.61 -26.07
N ILE A 3 -8.00 11.98 -27.12
CA ILE A 3 -6.71 11.39 -27.48
C ILE A 3 -5.66 11.54 -26.37
N GLU A 4 -5.71 12.61 -25.58
CA GLU A 4 -4.80 12.84 -24.45
C GLU A 4 -4.97 11.80 -23.33
N HIS A 5 -6.21 11.42 -23.00
CA HIS A 5 -6.49 10.44 -21.95
C HIS A 5 -5.91 9.05 -22.27
N VAL A 6 -5.93 8.64 -23.54
CA VAL A 6 -5.34 7.37 -24.00
C VAL A 6 -3.81 7.41 -23.90
N SER A 7 -3.20 8.59 -24.11
CA SER A 7 -1.75 8.78 -24.03
C SER A 7 -1.21 8.67 -22.60
N THR A 8 -1.92 9.26 -21.62
CA THR A 8 -1.50 9.27 -20.21
C THR A 8 -1.57 7.88 -19.60
N VAL A 9 -2.67 7.15 -19.83
CA VAL A 9 -2.85 5.77 -19.33
C VAL A 9 -1.82 4.83 -19.96
N SER A 10 -1.58 4.93 -21.27
CA SER A 10 -0.58 4.10 -21.95
C SER A 10 0.85 4.36 -21.48
N LYS A 11 1.18 5.62 -21.16
CA LYS A 11 2.48 5.99 -20.60
C LYS A 11 2.63 5.49 -19.17
N LEU A 12 1.63 5.69 -18.31
CA LEU A 12 1.60 5.19 -16.93
C LEU A 12 1.79 3.67 -16.91
N ARG A 13 1.07 2.95 -17.77
CA ARG A 13 1.21 1.49 -17.92
C ARG A 13 2.66 1.08 -18.23
N LYS A 14 3.28 1.69 -19.24
CA LYS A 14 4.68 1.36 -19.61
C LYS A 14 5.66 1.62 -18.47
N LEU A 15 5.40 2.64 -17.65
CA LEU A 15 6.21 2.93 -16.46
C LEU A 15 6.01 1.84 -15.40
N LEU A 16 4.75 1.50 -15.09
CA LEU A 16 4.41 0.48 -14.09
C LEU A 16 4.82 -0.93 -14.49
N GLU A 17 4.82 -1.28 -15.78
CA GLU A 17 5.26 -2.60 -16.27
C GLU A 17 6.71 -2.90 -15.92
N ARG A 18 7.56 -1.87 -15.88
CA ARG A 18 8.99 -2.00 -15.55
C ARG A 18 9.26 -2.03 -14.05
N LYS A 19 8.26 -1.74 -13.23
CA LYS A 19 8.39 -1.65 -11.77
C LYS A 19 7.99 -2.94 -11.10
N GLN A 20 8.60 -3.20 -9.95
CA GLN A 20 8.17 -4.30 -9.09
C GLN A 20 6.82 -3.95 -8.44
N PHE A 21 6.14 -4.96 -7.90
CA PHE A 21 4.93 -4.73 -7.11
C PHE A 21 5.30 -3.98 -5.82
N GLY A 22 4.45 -3.04 -5.40
CA GLY A 22 4.70 -2.14 -4.26
C GLY A 22 5.73 -1.03 -4.52
N GLU A 23 6.44 -1.03 -5.65
CA GLU A 23 7.43 0.01 -5.95
C GLU A 23 6.76 1.29 -6.49
N ASN A 24 6.93 2.39 -5.76
CA ASN A 24 6.36 3.69 -6.12
C ASN A 24 7.06 4.34 -7.32
N ILE A 25 6.26 4.93 -8.21
CA ILE A 25 6.69 5.93 -9.17
C ILE A 25 6.11 7.27 -8.76
N THR A 26 6.97 8.28 -8.70
CA THR A 26 6.55 9.67 -8.52
C THR A 26 6.25 10.33 -9.87
N ILE A 27 5.08 10.95 -9.98
CA ILE A 27 4.63 11.65 -11.18
C ILE A 27 4.15 13.05 -10.79
N PRO A 28 4.71 14.13 -11.36
CA PRO A 28 4.23 15.49 -11.07
C PRO A 28 2.74 15.64 -11.42
N LYS A 29 2.00 16.38 -10.61
CA LYS A 29 0.53 16.51 -10.74
C LYS A 29 0.09 17.09 -12.08
N ARG A 30 0.93 17.93 -12.68
CA ARG A 30 0.73 18.50 -14.03
C ARG A 30 0.85 17.48 -15.17
N ASP A 31 1.52 16.35 -14.93
CA ASP A 31 1.86 15.36 -15.96
C ASP A 31 0.87 14.18 -15.98
N MET A 32 -0.08 14.13 -15.04
CA MET A 32 -1.07 13.06 -14.91
C MET A 32 -2.40 13.58 -14.38
N GLN A 33 -3.48 13.07 -14.96
CA GLN A 33 -4.81 13.14 -14.37
C GLN A 33 -5.18 11.77 -13.79
N ILE A 34 -6.01 11.74 -12.75
CA ILE A 34 -6.53 10.48 -12.20
C ILE A 34 -7.30 9.75 -13.32
N PRO A 35 -6.90 8.52 -13.69
CA PRO A 35 -7.56 7.80 -14.75
C PRO A 35 -9.05 7.56 -14.46
N SER A 36 -9.87 7.55 -15.51
CA SER A 36 -11.27 7.12 -15.38
C SER A 36 -11.35 5.66 -14.88
N GLY A 37 -12.30 5.40 -13.98
CA GLY A 37 -12.48 4.09 -13.33
C GLY A 37 -11.72 3.91 -12.01
N CYS A 38 -10.89 4.87 -11.61
CA CYS A 38 -10.31 4.92 -10.27
C CYS A 38 -11.37 5.33 -9.23
N ARG A 39 -11.37 4.66 -8.07
CA ARG A 39 -12.25 5.00 -6.93
C ARG A 39 -11.42 5.42 -5.73
N GLU A 40 -11.82 6.51 -5.09
CA GLU A 40 -11.24 6.94 -3.82
C GLU A 40 -11.44 5.84 -2.76
N THR A 41 -10.47 5.65 -1.89
CA THR A 41 -10.48 4.60 -0.87
C THR A 41 -9.84 5.08 0.42
N LEU A 42 -10.12 4.41 1.52
CA LEU A 42 -9.38 4.55 2.78
C LEU A 42 -8.47 3.35 3.07
N LEU A 43 -8.43 2.37 2.15
CA LEU A 43 -7.66 1.13 2.30
C LEU A 43 -6.23 1.28 1.77
N GLY A 44 -5.28 1.19 2.69
CA GLY A 44 -3.85 1.39 2.47
C GLY A 44 -3.30 2.39 3.48
N ASP A 45 -1.98 2.44 3.64
CA ASP A 45 -1.33 3.51 4.38
C ASP A 45 -1.39 4.80 3.54
N PRO A 46 -2.03 5.88 4.04
CA PRO A 46 -2.08 7.14 3.31
C PRO A 46 -0.69 7.79 3.14
N ASN A 47 0.31 7.46 3.97
CA ASN A 47 1.68 8.00 3.90
C ASN A 47 1.75 9.54 3.74
N GLY A 48 0.85 10.26 4.41
CA GLY A 48 0.75 11.73 4.32
C GLY A 48 0.06 12.28 3.07
N SER A 49 -0.48 11.42 2.20
CA SER A 49 -1.32 11.84 1.07
C SER A 49 -2.65 12.43 1.53
N HIS A 50 -3.21 13.33 0.73
CA HIS A 50 -4.54 13.91 0.99
C HIS A 50 -5.66 12.95 0.61
N LYS A 51 -5.43 12.17 -0.45
CA LYS A 51 -6.38 11.21 -1.00
C LYS A 51 -5.64 10.03 -1.59
N GLN A 52 -6.34 8.90 -1.64
CA GLN A 52 -5.82 7.70 -2.28
C GLN A 52 -6.89 7.03 -3.13
N TYR A 53 -6.46 6.47 -4.25
CA TYR A 53 -7.35 5.89 -5.26
C TYR A 53 -6.90 4.48 -5.63
N ARG A 54 -7.87 3.59 -5.84
CA ARG A 54 -7.64 2.25 -6.39
C ARG A 54 -8.33 2.09 -7.73
N CYS A 55 -7.54 1.73 -8.74
CA CYS A 55 -7.98 1.61 -10.12
C CYS A 55 -7.90 0.14 -10.56
N ASP A 56 -8.98 -0.35 -11.14
CA ASP A 56 -9.03 -1.64 -11.81
C ASP A 56 -8.80 -1.39 -13.31
N GLN A 57 -7.55 -1.52 -13.78
CA GLN A 57 -7.21 -1.29 -15.19
C GLN A 57 -6.53 -2.50 -15.81
N ASN A 58 -7.19 -3.16 -16.77
CA ASN A 58 -6.63 -4.28 -17.55
C ASN A 58 -5.90 -5.31 -16.67
N ASP A 59 -6.57 -5.79 -15.63
CA ASP A 59 -6.06 -6.76 -14.65
C ASP A 59 -4.86 -6.29 -13.79
N GLN A 60 -4.56 -4.98 -13.78
CA GLN A 60 -3.61 -4.38 -12.84
C GLN A 60 -4.35 -3.68 -11.70
N ASN A 61 -3.96 -3.99 -10.47
CA ASN A 61 -4.44 -3.35 -9.26
C ASN A 61 -3.55 -2.14 -8.97
N ILE A 62 -3.94 -0.96 -9.45
CA ILE A 62 -3.13 0.25 -9.30
C ILE A 62 -3.60 1.02 -8.06
N HIS A 63 -2.64 1.44 -7.23
CA HIS A 63 -2.86 2.32 -6.09
C HIS A 63 -2.16 3.66 -6.35
N ILE A 64 -2.90 4.75 -6.18
CA ILE A 64 -2.44 6.12 -6.39
C ILE A 64 -2.60 6.88 -5.08
N LEU A 65 -1.53 7.51 -4.61
CA LEU A 65 -1.52 8.47 -3.52
C LEU A 65 -1.42 9.88 -4.10
N GLU A 66 -2.30 10.79 -3.70
CA GLU A 66 -2.32 12.18 -4.14
C GLU A 66 -1.74 13.12 -3.08
N TYR A 67 -0.71 13.87 -3.49
CA TYR A 67 -0.12 14.97 -2.74
C TYR A 67 -0.42 16.31 -3.43
N ASP A 68 0.06 17.40 -2.82
CA ASP A 68 -0.11 18.75 -3.38
C ASP A 68 0.51 18.89 -4.78
N ASP A 69 1.74 18.41 -4.97
CA ASP A 69 2.55 18.64 -6.17
C ASP A 69 2.74 17.40 -7.06
N ARG A 70 2.40 16.21 -6.55
CA ARG A 70 2.69 14.93 -7.19
C ARG A 70 1.66 13.85 -6.88
N TYR A 71 1.73 12.79 -7.67
CA TYR A 71 1.17 11.49 -7.38
C TYR A 71 2.29 10.49 -7.11
N GLU A 72 2.06 9.58 -6.17
CA GLU A 72 2.84 8.34 -6.07
C GLU A 72 1.95 7.19 -6.52
N VAL A 73 2.46 6.38 -7.46
CA VAL A 73 1.68 5.32 -8.09
C VAL A 73 2.47 4.03 -8.04
N HIS A 74 1.84 2.96 -7.57
CA HIS A 74 2.36 1.60 -7.65
C HIS A 74 1.28 0.62 -8.07
N LYS A 75 1.69 -0.62 -8.29
CA LYS A 75 0.79 -1.75 -8.56
C LYS A 75 0.91 -2.78 -7.44
N ASP A 76 -0.25 -3.27 -7.01
CA ASP A 76 -0.38 -4.38 -6.07
C ASP A 76 -0.57 -5.69 -6.85
N ARG A 77 -0.06 -6.78 -6.29
CA ARG A 77 -0.31 -8.12 -6.81
C ARG A 77 -1.76 -8.51 -6.59
N VAL A 78 -2.30 -8.20 -5.41
CA VAL A 78 -3.66 -8.53 -4.98
C VAL A 78 -4.36 -7.28 -4.48
N ASP A 79 -5.58 -7.05 -4.97
CA ASP A 79 -6.42 -5.94 -4.49
C ASP A 79 -7.03 -6.27 -3.12
N PRO A 80 -6.71 -5.50 -2.05
CA PRO A 80 -7.25 -5.73 -0.71
C PRO A 80 -8.77 -5.54 -0.63
N ARG A 81 -9.40 -4.89 -1.62
CA ARG A 81 -10.87 -4.77 -1.70
C ARG A 81 -11.54 -6.10 -2.08
N LYS A 82 -10.80 -6.99 -2.75
CA LYS A 82 -11.30 -8.25 -3.29
C LYS A 82 -10.80 -9.43 -2.48
N ASP A 83 -9.51 -9.45 -2.16
CA ASP A 83 -8.86 -10.50 -1.36
C ASP A 83 -7.90 -9.87 -0.31
N PRO A 84 -8.45 -9.46 0.85
CA PRO A 84 -7.66 -8.85 1.92
C PRO A 84 -6.53 -9.76 2.44
N LEU A 85 -6.78 -11.08 2.50
CA LEU A 85 -5.80 -12.03 3.03
C LEU A 85 -4.69 -12.30 2.02
N GLY A 86 -5.04 -12.48 0.74
CA GLY A 86 -4.05 -12.61 -0.33
C GLY A 86 -3.14 -11.39 -0.45
N HIS A 87 -3.70 -10.19 -0.22
CA HIS A 87 -2.93 -8.94 -0.17
C HIS A 87 -1.93 -8.93 0.99
N LEU A 88 -2.35 -9.30 2.20
CA LEU A 88 -1.43 -9.39 3.35
C LEU A 88 -0.29 -10.39 3.11
N ILE A 89 -0.54 -11.48 2.41
CA ILE A 89 0.49 -12.49 2.12
C ILE A 89 1.44 -12.01 1.01
N SER A 90 0.91 -11.37 -0.03
CA SER A 90 1.66 -11.09 -1.27
C SER A 90 2.29 -9.71 -1.31
N ASP A 91 1.61 -8.70 -0.76
CA ASP A 91 1.94 -7.28 -0.91
C ASP A 91 2.27 -6.62 0.44
N SER A 92 1.92 -7.22 1.59
CA SER A 92 2.22 -6.67 2.92
C SER A 92 2.56 -7.74 3.97
N PRO A 93 3.52 -8.65 3.72
CA PRO A 93 3.87 -9.73 4.64
C PRO A 93 4.38 -9.22 6.00
N GLU A 94 4.92 -8.01 6.06
CA GLU A 94 5.33 -7.33 7.30
C GLU A 94 4.12 -7.02 8.17
N THR A 95 3.04 -6.49 7.58
CA THR A 95 1.78 -6.22 8.26
C THR A 95 1.17 -7.51 8.81
N LEU A 96 1.20 -8.58 8.02
CA LEU A 96 0.76 -9.90 8.45
C LEU A 96 1.57 -10.41 9.65
N THR A 97 2.89 -10.27 9.58
CA THR A 97 3.82 -10.68 10.65
C THR A 97 3.56 -9.89 11.93
N ALA A 98 3.44 -8.57 11.84
CA ALA A 98 3.15 -7.69 12.97
C ALA A 98 1.82 -8.06 13.65
N LEU A 99 0.77 -8.30 12.86
CA LEU A 99 -0.53 -8.74 13.38
C LEU A 99 -0.43 -10.10 14.08
N GLY A 100 0.28 -11.06 13.46
CA GLY A 100 0.50 -12.39 14.04
C GLY A 100 1.21 -12.33 15.40
N VAL A 101 2.28 -11.53 15.50
CA VAL A 101 3.01 -11.32 16.76
C VAL A 101 2.13 -10.65 17.82
N ALA A 102 1.34 -9.65 17.44
CA ALA A 102 0.43 -8.97 18.36
C ALA A 102 -0.62 -9.93 18.94
N ILE A 103 -1.29 -10.73 18.09
CA ILE A 103 -2.28 -11.71 18.50
C ILE A 103 -1.65 -12.78 19.40
N PHE A 104 -0.50 -13.33 19.00
CA PHE A 104 0.19 -14.36 19.79
C PHE A 104 0.57 -13.83 21.18
N SER A 105 1.12 -12.62 21.23
CA SER A 105 1.50 -11.97 22.48
C SER A 105 0.28 -11.73 23.37
N PHE A 106 -0.82 -11.23 22.80
CA PHE A 106 -2.07 -11.06 23.53
C PHE A 106 -2.59 -12.37 24.12
N VAL A 107 -2.69 -13.43 23.31
CA VAL A 107 -3.20 -14.74 23.76
C VAL A 107 -2.34 -15.34 24.87
N LYS A 108 -1.01 -15.23 24.76
CA LYS A 108 -0.08 -15.81 25.75
C LYS A 108 0.04 -14.98 27.02
N LEU A 109 -0.09 -13.66 26.93
CA LEU A 109 0.24 -12.74 28.01
C LEU A 109 -0.98 -12.02 28.59
N LYS A 110 -2.21 -12.34 28.14
CA LYS A 110 -3.45 -11.71 28.63
C LYS A 110 -3.62 -11.72 30.16
N ASN A 111 -3.03 -12.69 30.86
CA ASN A 111 -3.11 -12.84 32.32
C ASN A 111 -1.94 -12.16 33.05
N ASP A 112 -0.97 -11.60 32.33
CA ASP A 112 0.20 -10.90 32.87
C ASP A 112 0.44 -9.62 32.04
N PRO A 113 -0.33 -8.54 32.31
CA PRO A 113 -0.34 -7.34 31.50
C PRO A 113 1.03 -6.63 31.49
N GLN A 114 1.84 -6.78 32.54
CA GLN A 114 3.19 -6.21 32.58
C GLN A 114 4.09 -6.89 31.54
N LYS A 115 4.08 -8.23 31.46
CA LYS A 115 4.80 -8.96 30.41
C LYS A 115 4.26 -8.68 29.02
N ALA A 116 2.93 -8.53 28.88
CA ALA A 116 2.31 -8.17 27.61
C ALA A 116 2.83 -6.83 27.07
N VAL A 117 2.94 -5.82 27.93
CA VAL A 117 3.50 -4.49 27.57
C VAL A 117 4.98 -4.59 27.19
N ILE A 118 5.79 -5.34 27.95
CA ILE A 118 7.22 -5.48 27.66
C ILE A 118 7.45 -6.16 26.30
N VAL A 119 6.78 -7.29 26.06
CA VAL A 119 6.94 -8.06 24.81
C VAL A 119 6.44 -7.29 23.59
N SER A 120 5.28 -6.64 23.70
CA SER A 120 4.74 -5.83 22.60
C SER A 120 5.62 -4.62 22.28
N THR A 121 6.21 -3.98 23.29
CA THR A 121 7.16 -2.87 23.11
C THR A 121 8.43 -3.35 22.39
N MET A 122 9.02 -4.46 22.82
CA MET A 122 10.21 -5.02 22.17
C MET A 122 9.93 -5.44 20.72
N ALA A 123 8.78 -6.05 20.45
CA ALA A 123 8.36 -6.41 19.10
C ALA A 123 8.16 -5.18 18.20
N GLY A 124 7.56 -4.10 18.73
CA GLY A 124 7.40 -2.83 18.02
C GLY A 124 8.74 -2.17 17.67
N ILE A 125 9.68 -2.15 18.62
CA ILE A 125 11.05 -1.65 18.37
C ILE A 125 11.73 -2.48 17.29
N PHE A 126 11.67 -3.81 17.39
CA PHE A 126 12.26 -4.70 16.39
C PHE A 126 11.67 -4.45 14.99
N ALA A 127 10.34 -4.40 14.88
CA ALA A 127 9.65 -4.12 13.62
C ALA A 127 10.07 -2.77 13.02
N TYR A 128 10.17 -1.71 13.83
CA TYR A 128 10.65 -0.40 13.38
C TYR A 128 12.06 -0.46 12.77
N TYR A 129 13.00 -1.15 13.44
CA TYR A 129 14.36 -1.28 12.91
C TYR A 129 14.45 -2.20 11.70
N SER A 130 13.61 -3.23 11.59
CA SER A 130 13.52 -4.04 10.38
C SER A 130 13.01 -3.21 9.19
N LEU A 131 11.97 -2.40 9.39
CA LEU A 131 11.41 -1.53 8.35
C LEU A 131 12.36 -0.40 7.94
N LYS A 132 13.13 0.17 8.87
CA LYS A 132 14.08 1.26 8.56
C LYS A 132 15.28 0.82 7.69
N ASN A 133 15.61 -0.46 7.70
CA ASN A 133 16.79 -1.01 7.00
C ASN A 133 16.45 -1.74 5.69
N MET A 134 15.19 -1.67 5.26
CA MET A 134 14.71 -2.12 3.94
C MET A 134 14.56 -0.90 3.02
#